data_AF-A0A3M5JAE6-F1
#
_entry.id   AF-A0A3M5JAE6-F1
#
_cell.length_a   1.000
_cell.length_b   1.000
_cell.length_c   1.000
_cell.angle_alpha   90.00
_cell.angle_beta   90.00
_cell.angle_gamma   90.00
#
_symmetry.space_group_name_H-M   'P 1'
#
loop_
_entity.id
_entity.type
_entity.pdbx_description
1 polymer ?
#
loop_
_entity_poly.entity_id
_entity_poly.type
_entity_poly.pdbx_seq_one_letter_code
_entity_poly.pdbx_strand_id
1 'polypeptide(L)'
;MGGLSFRQISNLTDAFHSELEAIRARLEKAIPPEPSDAFTRWPGLMLNTDTITCSETGLHIVELRCADDLDREHRALGHCIDTYDYHAFLGNCRLLSIRSNGIPLASVELALRAHSHEHKTGQSGKWTPKHLHVVQIRGHHNETPDTGSPVMKAFKRFIAEVMNGRLPVNLDWPNLVAKMDRYADKTSIYNIRFAEEVIGWAERFMDRGL
;
A
#
# COMPACT_ATOMS: atom_id res chain seq x y z
N MET A 1 -30.31 -19.79 -7.15
CA MET A 1 -29.39 -18.79 -6.57
C MET A 1 -28.71 -18.07 -7.71
N GLY A 2 -29.05 -16.81 -7.97
CA GLY A 2 -28.35 -15.98 -8.95
C GLY A 2 -27.17 -15.32 -8.25
N GLY A 3 -25.94 -15.65 -8.66
CA GLY A 3 -24.75 -14.93 -8.21
C GLY A 3 -24.73 -13.53 -8.81
N LEU A 4 -24.05 -12.59 -8.13
CA LEU A 4 -23.81 -11.26 -8.68
C LEU A 4 -23.00 -11.35 -9.96
N SER A 5 -23.40 -10.57 -10.96
CA SER A 5 -22.56 -10.41 -12.16
C SER A 5 -21.26 -9.68 -11.81
N PHE A 6 -20.21 -9.89 -12.58
CA PHE A 6 -18.94 -9.16 -12.41
C PHE A 6 -19.13 -7.64 -12.44
N ARG A 7 -20.11 -7.14 -13.22
CA ARG A 7 -20.45 -5.72 -13.26
C ARG A 7 -21.06 -5.23 -11.94
N GLN A 8 -21.95 -6.00 -11.33
CA GLN A 8 -22.52 -5.67 -10.03
C GLN A 8 -21.45 -5.73 -8.92
N ILE A 9 -20.53 -6.69 -8.98
CA ILE A 9 -19.40 -6.77 -8.06
C ILE A 9 -18.49 -5.55 -8.21
N SER A 10 -18.14 -5.15 -9.44
CA SER A 10 -17.32 -3.96 -9.70
C SER A 10 -17.99 -2.69 -9.17
N ASN A 11 -19.28 -2.50 -9.47
CA ASN A 11 -20.02 -1.33 -8.98
C ASN A 11 -20.12 -1.31 -7.45
N LEU A 12 -20.25 -2.46 -6.80
CA LEU A 12 -20.23 -2.58 -5.34
C LEU A 12 -18.87 -2.18 -4.78
N THR A 13 -17.78 -2.66 -5.39
CA THR A 13 -16.41 -2.31 -5.00
C THR A 13 -16.16 -0.81 -5.15
N ASP A 14 -16.59 -0.20 -6.27
CA ASP A 14 -16.44 1.24 -6.49
C ASP A 14 -17.27 2.06 -5.48
N ALA A 15 -18.53 1.68 -5.25
CA ALA A 15 -19.39 2.33 -4.27
C ALA A 15 -18.84 2.22 -2.84
N PHE A 16 -18.25 1.08 -2.49
CA PHE A 16 -17.60 0.89 -1.20
C PHE A 16 -16.37 1.79 -1.06
N HIS A 17 -15.54 1.89 -2.09
CA HIS A 17 -14.37 2.77 -2.06
C HIS A 17 -14.74 4.24 -1.93
N SER A 18 -15.75 4.71 -2.69
CA SER A 18 -16.24 6.08 -2.55
C SER A 18 -16.81 6.37 -1.15
N GLU A 19 -17.53 5.41 -0.55
CA GLU A 19 -18.02 5.59 0.82
C GLU A 19 -16.88 5.53 1.84
N LEU A 20 -15.91 4.64 1.67
CA LEU A 20 -14.74 4.56 2.57
C LEU A 20 -14.01 5.90 2.64
N GLU A 21 -13.80 6.55 1.50
CA GLU A 21 -13.21 7.89 1.44
C GLU A 21 -14.07 8.91 2.21
N ALA A 22 -15.40 8.88 2.01
CA ALA A 22 -16.33 9.76 2.70
C ALA A 22 -16.39 9.50 4.22
N ILE A 23 -16.39 8.24 4.66
CA ILE A 23 -16.36 7.84 6.07
C ILE A 23 -15.08 8.34 6.72
N ARG A 24 -13.91 8.10 6.10
CA ARG A 24 -12.61 8.57 6.58
C ARG A 24 -12.61 10.08 6.73
N ALA A 25 -13.02 10.82 5.70
CA ALA A 25 -13.08 12.27 5.74
C ALA A 25 -14.02 12.80 6.86
N ARG A 26 -15.18 12.17 7.07
CA ARG A 26 -16.10 12.53 8.17
C ARG A 26 -15.49 12.25 9.54
N LEU A 27 -14.85 11.09 9.71
CA LEU A 27 -14.28 10.67 10.98
C LEU A 27 -13.04 11.46 11.34
N GLU A 28 -12.15 11.74 10.39
CA GLU A 28 -10.98 12.60 10.63
C GLU A 28 -11.39 14.04 10.95
N LYS A 29 -12.52 14.52 10.43
CA LYS A 29 -13.08 15.82 10.85
C LYS A 29 -13.62 15.80 12.28
N ALA A 30 -14.25 14.71 12.69
CA ALA A 30 -14.90 14.59 13.99
C ALA A 30 -13.90 14.20 15.11
N ILE A 31 -12.92 13.39 14.77
CA ILE A 31 -11.87 12.86 15.63
C ILE A 31 -10.57 12.99 14.81
N PRO A 32 -9.96 14.18 14.80
CA PRO A 32 -8.71 14.38 14.09
C PRO A 32 -7.70 13.36 14.57
N PRO A 33 -7.05 12.60 13.67
CA PRO A 33 -5.91 11.81 14.08
C PRO A 33 -4.89 12.78 14.69
N GLU A 34 -4.23 12.36 15.77
CA GLU A 34 -3.07 13.10 16.26
C GLU A 34 -2.14 13.32 15.06
N PRO A 35 -1.73 14.57 14.75
CA PRO A 35 -0.94 14.86 13.56
C PRO A 35 0.33 14.00 13.46
N SER A 36 0.84 13.50 14.59
CA SER A 36 1.96 12.56 14.64
C SER A 36 1.72 11.29 13.82
N ASP A 37 0.50 10.75 13.78
CA ASP A 37 0.24 9.41 13.23
C ASP A 37 0.23 9.40 11.70
N ALA A 38 -0.35 10.44 11.08
CA ALA A 38 -0.40 10.56 9.63
C ALA A 38 0.99 10.67 8.99
N PHE A 39 1.95 11.25 9.74
CA PHE A 39 3.34 11.42 9.32
C PHE A 39 4.29 10.41 9.98
N THR A 40 3.80 9.51 10.83
CA THR A 40 4.63 8.46 11.43
C THR A 40 5.11 7.53 10.32
N ARG A 41 6.43 7.35 10.24
CA ARG A 41 7.06 6.58 9.16
C ARG A 41 7.31 5.13 9.57
N TRP A 42 6.97 4.17 8.71
CA TRP A 42 7.52 2.82 8.80
C TRP A 42 8.97 2.77 8.27
N PRO A 43 9.77 1.76 8.68
CA PRO A 43 11.10 1.54 8.12
C PRO A 43 11.02 1.35 6.61
N GLY A 44 11.82 2.09 5.83
CA GLY A 44 11.86 1.95 4.37
C GLY A 44 12.48 0.63 3.92
N LEU A 45 12.36 0.34 2.62
CA LEU A 45 13.19 -0.63 1.88
C LEU A 45 14.55 -0.01 1.54
N MET A 46 14.62 1.28 1.19
CA MET A 46 15.86 1.93 0.79
C MET A 46 16.63 2.45 2.01
N LEU A 47 17.94 2.15 2.10
CA LEU A 47 18.74 2.47 3.29
C LEU A 47 19.29 3.90 3.31
N ASN A 48 19.67 4.44 2.15
CA ASN A 48 20.49 5.65 2.05
C ASN A 48 19.76 6.84 1.40
N THR A 49 18.56 6.62 0.89
CA THR A 49 17.77 7.61 0.15
C THR A 49 16.33 7.15 0.15
N ASP A 50 15.40 8.09 0.08
CA ASP A 50 13.99 7.80 -0.14
C ASP A 50 13.63 7.87 -1.65
N THR A 51 14.60 8.15 -2.52
CA THR A 51 14.39 8.31 -3.97
C THR A 51 15.56 7.78 -4.81
N ILE A 52 15.24 7.06 -5.88
CA ILE A 52 16.19 6.57 -6.89
C ILE A 52 15.77 7.08 -8.26
N THR A 53 16.68 7.70 -8.99
CA THR A 53 16.46 8.11 -10.38
C THR A 53 16.91 7.00 -11.33
N CYS A 54 16.02 6.57 -12.23
CA CYS A 54 16.37 5.68 -13.32
C CYS A 54 16.98 6.50 -14.46
N SER A 55 18.29 6.39 -14.68
CA SER A 55 19.00 7.15 -15.73
C SER A 55 18.51 6.87 -17.15
N GLU A 56 17.98 5.69 -17.43
CA GLU A 56 17.46 5.30 -18.76
C GLU A 56 16.14 6.00 -19.10
N THR A 57 15.28 6.24 -18.11
CA THR A 57 13.92 6.74 -18.34
C THR A 57 13.70 8.15 -17.78
N GLY A 58 14.59 8.62 -16.91
CA GLY A 58 14.43 9.86 -16.14
C GLY A 58 13.40 9.77 -15.02
N LEU A 59 12.76 8.61 -14.82
CA LEU A 59 11.74 8.43 -13.78
C LEU A 59 12.37 8.25 -12.40
N HIS A 60 11.64 8.70 -11.39
CA HIS A 60 12.00 8.57 -9.98
C HIS A 60 11.22 7.43 -9.33
N ILE A 61 11.87 6.64 -8.49
CA ILE A 61 11.24 5.65 -7.63
C ILE A 61 11.37 6.16 -6.21
N VAL A 62 10.24 6.44 -5.58
CA VAL A 62 10.14 7.09 -4.27
C VAL A 62 9.47 6.13 -3.29
N GLU A 63 9.96 6.06 -2.05
CA GLU A 63 9.28 5.27 -1.02
C GLU A 63 8.05 5.99 -0.48
N LEU A 64 6.94 5.27 -0.33
CA LEU A 64 5.79 5.72 0.43
C LEU A 64 5.92 5.17 1.85
N ARG A 65 6.00 6.06 2.84
CA ARG A 65 6.49 5.71 4.19
C ARG A 65 5.55 6.07 5.33
N CYS A 66 4.49 6.84 5.09
CA CYS A 66 3.46 7.13 6.07
C CYS A 66 2.06 7.14 5.43
N ALA A 67 1.02 7.29 6.24
CA ALA A 67 -0.36 7.32 5.74
C ALA A 67 -0.62 8.52 4.81
N ASP A 68 -0.01 9.68 5.08
CA ASP A 68 -0.13 10.86 4.21
C ASP A 68 0.46 10.62 2.80
N ASP A 69 1.56 9.86 2.68
CA ASP A 69 2.11 9.48 1.39
C ASP A 69 1.11 8.63 0.58
N LEU A 70 0.40 7.71 1.25
CA LEU A 70 -0.58 6.82 0.60
C LEU A 70 -1.85 7.56 0.19
N ASP A 71 -2.33 8.50 1.01
CA ASP A 71 -3.47 9.36 0.67
C ASP A 71 -3.17 10.23 -0.57
N ARG A 72 -1.99 10.84 -0.63
CA ARG A 72 -1.56 11.61 -1.82
C ARG A 72 -1.46 10.73 -3.06
N GLU A 73 -0.90 9.53 -2.92
CA GLU A 73 -0.78 8.58 -4.02
C GLU A 73 -2.16 8.11 -4.51
N HIS A 74 -3.08 7.82 -3.58
CA HIS A 74 -4.46 7.47 -3.86
C HIS A 74 -5.17 8.57 -4.64
N ARG A 75 -5.10 9.83 -4.18
CA ARG A 75 -5.72 10.97 -4.88
C ARG A 75 -5.15 11.19 -6.28
N ALA A 76 -3.86 10.94 -6.47
CA ALA A 76 -3.21 11.11 -7.77
C ALA A 76 -3.55 9.98 -8.77
N LEU A 77 -3.57 8.73 -8.30
CA LEU A 77 -3.74 7.56 -9.16
C LEU A 77 -5.17 7.01 -9.18
N GLY A 78 -6.04 7.39 -8.25
CA GLY A 78 -7.42 6.92 -8.19
C GLY A 78 -7.54 5.44 -7.85
N HIS A 79 -6.70 4.95 -6.93
CA HIS A 79 -6.69 3.55 -6.49
C HIS A 79 -6.36 3.38 -5.01
N CYS A 80 -6.74 2.23 -4.44
CA CYS A 80 -6.97 2.05 -2.99
C CYS A 80 -5.71 1.81 -2.14
N ILE A 81 -4.58 2.41 -2.53
CA ILE A 81 -3.31 2.28 -1.81
C ILE A 81 -3.34 2.95 -0.43
N ASP A 82 -4.23 3.92 -0.21
CA ASP A 82 -4.51 4.62 1.07
C ASP A 82 -4.98 3.70 2.21
N THR A 83 -5.26 2.43 1.92
CA THR A 83 -5.68 1.43 2.91
C THR A 83 -4.54 0.52 3.39
N TYR A 84 -3.32 0.69 2.86
CA TYR A 84 -2.22 -0.25 3.06
C TYR A 84 -1.30 0.11 4.24
N ASP A 85 -1.54 1.22 4.93
CA ASP A 85 -0.71 1.69 6.05
C ASP A 85 -0.63 0.63 7.17
N TYR A 86 -1.76 0.02 7.55
CA TYR A 86 -1.78 -1.09 8.52
C TYR A 86 -0.85 -2.24 8.11
N HIS A 87 -0.89 -2.67 6.85
CA HIS A 87 -0.02 -3.74 6.34
C HIS A 87 1.45 -3.34 6.29
N ALA A 88 1.74 -2.08 5.98
CA ALA A 88 3.10 -1.56 6.00
C ALA A 88 3.67 -1.53 7.44
N PHE A 89 2.87 -1.12 8.42
CA PHE A 89 3.22 -1.14 9.84
C PHE A 89 3.31 -2.54 10.44
N LEU A 90 2.53 -3.51 9.95
CA LEU A 90 2.71 -4.92 10.32
C LEU A 90 4.04 -5.49 9.81
N GLY A 91 4.66 -4.85 8.82
CA GLY A 91 5.84 -5.38 8.13
C GLY A 91 5.49 -6.34 6.98
N ASN A 92 4.23 -6.38 6.54
CA ASN A 92 3.81 -7.27 5.46
C ASN A 92 4.24 -6.75 4.08
N CYS A 93 4.34 -5.43 3.92
CA CYS A 93 4.66 -4.83 2.62
C CYS A 93 5.52 -3.57 2.70
N ARG A 94 6.10 -3.21 1.56
CA ARG A 94 6.66 -1.88 1.27
C ARG A 94 6.10 -1.36 -0.04
N LEU A 95 5.89 -0.05 -0.08
CA LEU A 95 5.17 0.62 -1.13
C LEU A 95 6.09 1.65 -1.78
N LEU A 96 6.14 1.65 -3.10
CA LEU A 96 6.93 2.58 -3.89
C LEU A 96 6.03 3.33 -4.87
N SER A 97 6.39 4.56 -5.18
CA SER A 97 5.79 5.36 -6.25
C SER A 97 6.79 5.59 -7.36
N ILE A 98 6.37 5.39 -8.61
CA ILE A 98 7.13 5.69 -9.82
C ILE A 98 6.63 7.01 -10.35
N ARG A 99 7.49 8.03 -10.39
CA ARG A 99 7.12 9.42 -10.65
C ARG A 99 7.87 10.03 -11.82
N SER A 100 7.18 10.86 -12.59
CA SER A 100 7.78 11.78 -13.56
C SER A 100 7.63 13.20 -13.01
N ASN A 101 8.76 13.89 -12.78
CA ASN A 101 8.76 15.27 -12.25
C ASN A 101 7.88 15.45 -10.99
N GLY A 102 7.89 14.47 -10.07
CA GLY A 102 7.08 14.49 -8.86
C GLY A 102 5.63 14.02 -9.03
N ILE A 103 5.16 13.80 -10.25
CA ILE A 103 3.81 13.30 -10.54
C ILE A 103 3.82 11.76 -10.55
N PRO A 104 3.00 11.09 -9.72
CA PRO A 104 2.83 9.64 -9.75
C PRO A 104 2.32 9.12 -11.09
N LEU A 105 2.96 8.06 -11.59
CA LEU A 105 2.55 7.31 -12.78
C LEU A 105 2.07 5.89 -12.44
N ALA A 106 2.68 5.28 -11.42
CA ALA A 106 2.29 3.99 -10.91
C ALA A 106 2.83 3.79 -9.49
N SER A 107 2.15 2.98 -8.69
CA SER A 107 2.66 2.50 -7.42
C SER A 107 2.93 0.99 -7.45
N VAL A 108 3.86 0.56 -6.59
CA VAL A 108 4.36 -0.81 -6.50
C VAL A 108 4.18 -1.30 -5.08
N GLU A 109 3.68 -2.53 -4.96
CA GLU A 109 3.66 -3.25 -3.70
C GLU A 109 4.69 -4.39 -3.71
N LEU A 110 5.53 -4.40 -2.69
CA LEU A 110 6.53 -5.42 -2.44
C LEU A 110 6.21 -6.15 -1.14
N ALA A 111 6.43 -7.45 -1.10
CA ALA A 111 6.30 -8.28 0.10
C ALA A 111 7.54 -9.17 0.29
N LEU A 112 7.83 -9.54 1.53
CA LEU A 112 8.80 -10.59 1.84
C LEU A 112 8.09 -11.94 1.86
N ARG A 113 8.60 -12.90 1.09
CA ARG A 113 8.08 -14.28 1.07
C ARG A 113 9.22 -15.27 1.21
N ALA A 114 9.10 -16.18 2.17
CA ALA A 114 9.99 -17.32 2.24
C ALA A 114 9.70 -18.29 1.09
N HIS A 115 10.74 -18.95 0.60
CA HIS A 115 10.56 -19.97 -0.43
C HIS A 115 10.02 -21.26 0.20
N SER A 116 9.25 -22.04 -0.57
CA SER A 116 8.57 -23.26 -0.07
C SER A 116 9.52 -24.29 0.55
N HIS A 117 10.80 -24.30 0.14
CA HIS A 117 11.83 -25.14 0.74
C HIS A 117 12.35 -24.63 2.09
N GLU A 118 12.38 -23.31 2.33
CA GLU A 118 12.83 -22.69 3.59
C GLU A 118 11.80 -22.92 4.71
N HIS A 119 10.51 -22.96 4.35
CA HIS A 119 9.44 -23.38 5.25
C HIS A 119 9.58 -24.85 5.69
N LYS A 120 10.06 -25.73 4.81
CA LYS A 120 10.20 -27.17 5.09
C LYS A 120 11.42 -27.50 5.96
N THR A 121 12.46 -26.68 5.91
CA THR A 121 13.71 -26.92 6.65
C THR A 121 13.76 -26.22 8.01
N GLY A 122 12.74 -25.41 8.36
CA GLY A 122 12.73 -24.62 9.60
C GLY A 122 13.83 -23.56 9.67
N GLN A 123 14.54 -23.33 8.56
CA GLN A 123 15.59 -22.32 8.44
C GLN A 123 14.98 -21.03 7.88
N SER A 124 14.22 -20.30 8.68
CA SER A 124 13.98 -18.89 8.40
C SER A 124 15.29 -18.13 8.68
N GLY A 125 16.24 -18.21 7.74
CA GLY A 125 17.46 -17.40 7.76
C GLY A 125 17.14 -15.91 7.63
N LYS A 126 18.16 -15.05 7.78
CA LYS A 126 18.03 -13.60 7.58
C LYS A 126 17.46 -13.32 6.18
N TRP A 127 16.49 -12.42 6.08
CA TRP A 127 15.95 -11.98 4.80
C TRP A 127 17.07 -11.46 3.89
N THR A 128 17.04 -11.91 2.64
CA THR A 128 17.91 -11.45 1.54
C THR A 128 17.08 -11.01 0.34
N PRO A 129 17.62 -10.23 -0.60
CA PRO A 129 16.85 -9.70 -1.74
C PRO A 129 16.05 -10.74 -2.53
N LYS A 130 16.51 -12.01 -2.58
CA LYS A 130 15.80 -13.11 -3.26
C LYS A 130 14.39 -13.42 -2.71
N HIS A 131 14.07 -12.94 -1.51
CA HIS A 131 12.75 -13.11 -0.87
C HIS A 131 11.80 -11.95 -1.18
N LEU A 132 12.30 -10.89 -1.82
CA LEU A 132 11.49 -9.74 -2.20
C LEU A 132 10.62 -10.11 -3.39
N HIS A 133 9.31 -10.05 -3.20
CA HIS A 133 8.31 -10.41 -4.20
C HIS A 133 7.54 -9.16 -4.63
N VAL A 134 7.38 -8.98 -5.93
CA VAL A 134 6.51 -7.93 -6.50
C VAL A 134 5.08 -8.43 -6.46
N VAL A 135 4.27 -7.91 -5.53
CA VAL A 135 2.87 -8.29 -5.41
C VAL A 135 2.07 -7.74 -6.57
N GLN A 136 2.24 -6.44 -6.85
CA GLN A 136 1.57 -5.76 -7.95
C GLN A 136 2.26 -4.46 -8.32
N ILE A 137 1.95 -3.99 -9.53
CA ILE A 137 2.26 -2.65 -10.02
C ILE A 137 0.99 -2.12 -10.66
N ARG A 138 0.55 -0.93 -10.23
CA ARG A 138 -0.73 -0.33 -10.63
C ARG A 138 -0.54 1.14 -10.96
N GLY A 139 -1.00 1.54 -12.14
CA GLY A 139 -1.10 2.91 -12.60
C GLY A 139 -2.45 3.51 -12.23
N HIS A 140 -2.85 4.51 -13.01
CA HIS A 140 -4.13 5.20 -12.85
C HIS A 140 -5.30 4.22 -12.88
N HIS A 141 -6.27 4.39 -11.98
CA HIS A 141 -7.47 3.54 -11.86
C HIS A 141 -7.19 2.03 -11.87
N ASN A 142 -6.13 1.60 -11.17
CA ASN A 142 -5.69 0.20 -11.09
C ASN A 142 -5.22 -0.43 -12.42
N GLU A 143 -4.92 0.38 -13.44
CA GLU A 143 -4.38 -0.13 -14.69
C GLU A 143 -3.02 -0.82 -14.48
N THR A 144 -2.76 -1.92 -15.19
CA THR A 144 -1.43 -2.54 -15.17
C THR A 144 -0.58 -1.86 -16.23
N PRO A 145 0.58 -1.26 -15.88
CA PRO A 145 1.43 -0.60 -16.87
C PRO A 145 1.91 -1.57 -17.96
N ASP A 146 1.96 -1.09 -19.21
CA ASP A 146 2.46 -1.89 -20.33
C ASP A 146 3.90 -2.38 -20.09
N THR A 147 4.20 -3.60 -20.53
CA THR A 147 5.48 -4.27 -20.27
C THR A 147 6.71 -3.54 -20.84
N GLY A 148 6.51 -2.73 -21.89
CA GLY A 148 7.52 -1.90 -22.55
C GLY A 148 7.48 -0.42 -22.16
N SER A 149 6.56 -0.01 -21.28
CA SER A 149 6.42 1.38 -20.83
C SER A 149 7.67 1.87 -20.08
N PRO A 150 7.94 3.19 -20.06
CA PRO A 150 9.01 3.76 -19.24
C PRO A 150 8.89 3.38 -17.76
N VAL A 151 7.67 3.34 -17.22
CA VAL A 151 7.38 2.88 -15.85
C VAL A 151 7.95 1.48 -15.62
N MET A 152 7.69 0.56 -16.55
CA MET A 152 8.10 -0.83 -16.39
C MET A 152 9.57 -1.07 -16.62
N LYS A 153 10.20 -0.30 -17.51
CA LYS A 153 11.66 -0.28 -17.66
C LYS A 153 12.34 0.24 -16.40
N ALA A 154 11.87 1.37 -15.85
CA ALA A 154 12.42 1.96 -14.64
C ALA A 154 12.37 0.98 -13.46
N PHE A 155 11.22 0.35 -13.24
CA PHE A 155 11.05 -0.60 -12.15
C PHE A 155 11.87 -1.88 -12.35
N LYS A 156 11.87 -2.46 -13.55
CA LYS A 156 12.71 -3.64 -13.87
C LYS A 156 14.18 -3.36 -13.60
N ARG A 157 14.66 -2.17 -13.94
CA ARG A 157 16.04 -1.80 -13.65
C ARG A 157 16.30 -1.72 -12.15
N PHE A 158 15.44 -1.02 -11.42
CA PHE A 158 15.54 -0.90 -9.96
C PHE A 158 15.56 -2.25 -9.26
N ILE A 159 14.59 -3.12 -9.53
CA ILE A 159 14.52 -4.42 -8.87
C ILE A 159 15.71 -5.30 -9.25
N ALA A 160 16.24 -5.18 -10.47
CA ALA A 160 17.46 -5.87 -10.86
C ALA A 160 18.69 -5.36 -10.08
N GLU A 161 18.84 -4.06 -9.84
CA GLU A 161 19.93 -3.52 -9.01
C GLU A 161 19.83 -4.02 -7.55
N VAL A 162 18.61 -4.08 -6.99
CA VAL A 162 18.34 -4.66 -5.66
C VAL A 162 18.71 -6.15 -5.62
N MET A 163 18.20 -6.94 -6.57
CA MET A 163 18.42 -8.39 -6.61
C MET A 163 19.89 -8.76 -6.80
N ASN A 164 20.64 -7.95 -7.53
CA ASN A 164 22.08 -8.13 -7.75
C ASN A 164 22.95 -7.55 -6.61
N GLY A 165 22.34 -7.02 -5.54
CA GLY A 165 23.06 -6.44 -4.41
C GLY A 165 23.80 -5.13 -4.72
N ARG A 166 23.54 -4.51 -5.87
CA ARG A 166 24.12 -3.22 -6.27
C ARG A 166 23.40 -2.04 -5.62
N LEU A 167 22.14 -2.22 -5.25
CA LEU A 167 21.39 -1.29 -4.41
C LEU A 167 21.15 -1.93 -3.02
N PRO A 168 21.77 -1.41 -1.95
CA PRO A 168 21.56 -1.93 -0.61
C PRO A 168 20.15 -1.60 -0.11
N VAL A 169 19.48 -2.60 0.47
CA VAL A 169 18.11 -2.50 0.95
C VAL A 169 17.95 -3.01 2.38
N ASN A 170 17.00 -2.42 3.11
CA ASN A 170 16.53 -2.86 4.39
C ASN A 170 15.41 -3.90 4.22
N LEU A 171 15.63 -5.09 4.76
CA LEU A 171 14.66 -6.19 4.77
C LEU A 171 14.21 -6.52 6.20
N ASP A 172 14.57 -5.68 7.18
CA ASP A 172 14.04 -5.74 8.53
C ASP A 172 12.77 -4.89 8.61
N TRP A 173 11.62 -5.58 8.50
CA TRP A 173 10.29 -4.99 8.50
C TRP A 173 9.54 -5.46 9.76
N PRO A 174 9.82 -4.86 10.93
CA PRO A 174 9.20 -5.27 12.18
C PRO A 174 7.72 -4.91 12.23
N ASN A 175 6.96 -5.65 13.04
CA ASN A 175 5.60 -5.26 13.42
C ASN A 175 5.64 -4.07 14.39
N LEU A 176 5.11 -2.93 13.96
CA LEU A 176 5.02 -1.69 14.70
C LEU A 176 3.59 -1.30 15.08
N VAL A 177 2.58 -2.08 14.67
CA VAL A 177 1.16 -1.78 14.89
C VAL A 177 0.84 -1.57 16.37
N ALA A 178 1.40 -2.39 17.25
CA ALA A 178 1.19 -2.30 18.70
C ALA A 178 1.77 -1.00 19.32
N LYS A 179 2.57 -0.23 18.57
CA LYS A 179 3.16 1.04 18.99
C LYS A 179 2.45 2.26 18.40
N MET A 180 1.41 2.05 17.61
CA MET A 180 0.65 3.13 16.98
C MET A 180 -0.66 3.35 17.71
N ASP A 181 -0.91 4.57 18.14
CA ASP A 181 -2.15 4.94 18.84
C ASP A 181 -3.38 4.67 17.95
N ARG A 182 -3.27 4.93 16.64
CA ARG A 182 -4.30 4.55 15.64
C ARG A 182 -4.70 3.06 15.67
N TYR A 183 -3.82 2.14 16.04
CA TYR A 183 -4.05 0.68 15.94
C TYR A 183 -3.96 -0.11 17.25
N ALA A 184 -3.32 0.44 18.27
CA ALA A 184 -3.02 -0.27 19.50
C ALA A 184 -4.23 -0.37 20.44
N ASP A 185 -5.23 0.50 20.31
CA ASP A 185 -6.25 0.64 21.34
C ASP A 185 -7.61 0.05 20.95
N LYS A 186 -8.04 -0.97 21.71
CA LYS A 186 -9.42 -1.49 21.70
C LYS A 186 -10.45 -0.46 22.21
N THR A 187 -9.98 0.65 22.78
CA THR A 187 -10.75 1.82 23.18
C THR A 187 -10.57 3.00 22.22
N SER A 188 -9.86 2.82 21.10
CA SER A 188 -9.75 3.84 20.04
C SER A 188 -11.14 4.16 19.51
N ILE A 189 -11.64 5.32 19.92
CA ILE A 189 -12.92 5.86 19.47
C ILE A 189 -12.96 5.96 17.95
N TYR A 190 -11.82 6.23 17.30
CA TYR A 190 -11.72 6.24 15.84
C TYR A 190 -12.02 4.86 15.24
N ASN A 191 -11.38 3.79 15.72
CA ASN A 191 -11.60 2.44 15.18
C ASN A 191 -13.02 1.92 15.46
N ILE A 192 -13.57 2.23 16.64
CA ILE A 192 -14.96 1.90 16.99
C ILE A 192 -15.92 2.60 16.03
N ARG A 193 -15.77 3.92 15.85
CA ARG A 193 -16.62 4.71 14.94
C ARG A 193 -16.44 4.31 13.48
N PHE A 194 -15.22 4.00 13.05
CA PHE A 194 -14.94 3.51 11.70
C PHE A 194 -15.64 2.19 11.42
N ALA A 195 -15.57 1.23 12.36
CA ALA A 195 -16.30 -0.03 12.24
C ALA A 195 -17.83 0.18 12.22
N GLU A 196 -18.36 1.04 13.09
CA GLU A 196 -19.79 1.40 13.11
C GLU A 196 -20.27 2.00 11.77
N GLU A 197 -19.51 2.92 11.19
CA GLU A 197 -19.84 3.55 9.90
C GLU A 197 -19.77 2.56 8.72
N VAL A 198 -18.76 1.70 8.70
CA VAL A 198 -18.60 0.65 7.67
C VAL A 198 -19.73 -0.38 7.76
N ILE A 199 -20.04 -0.86 8.97
CA ILE A 199 -21.16 -1.78 9.21
C ILE A 199 -22.47 -1.11 8.79
N GLY A 200 -22.71 0.13 9.23
CA GLY A 200 -23.93 0.87 8.90
C GLY A 200 -24.08 1.13 7.40
N TRP A 201 -22.98 1.36 6.67
CA TRP A 201 -23.04 1.43 5.20
C TRP A 201 -23.39 0.08 4.59
N ALA A 202 -22.75 -1.00 5.03
CA ALA A 202 -23.02 -2.35 4.51
C ALA A 202 -24.50 -2.73 4.72
N GLU A 203 -25.05 -2.45 5.90
CA GLU A 203 -26.46 -2.67 6.22
C GLU A 203 -27.39 -1.86 5.30
N ARG A 204 -27.17 -0.53 5.17
CA ARG A 204 -27.96 0.32 4.26
C ARG A 204 -27.85 -0.11 2.80
N PHE A 205 -26.71 -0.61 2.39
CA PHE A 205 -26.48 -1.07 1.02
C PHE A 205 -27.21 -2.40 0.77
N MET A 206 -27.15 -3.34 1.71
CA MET A 206 -27.88 -4.61 1.64
C MET A 206 -29.41 -4.39 1.67
N ASP A 207 -29.90 -3.45 2.49
CA ASP A 207 -31.32 -3.11 2.59
C ASP A 207 -31.90 -2.46 1.32
N ARG A 208 -31.06 -1.83 0.51
CA ARG A 208 -31.47 -1.21 -0.76
C ARG A 208 -31.64 -2.22 -1.90
N GLY A 209 -31.31 -3.49 -1.67
CA GLY A 209 -31.36 -4.55 -2.67
C GLY A 209 -30.23 -4.43 -3.68
N LEU A 210 -29.54 -5.55 -3.92
CA LEU A 210 -28.63 -5.71 -5.07
C LEU A 210 -29.41 -5.77 -6.39
#